data_AF-R7XJB1-F1
#
_entry.id   AF-R7XJB1-F1
#
_cell.length_a   1.000
_cell.length_b   1.000
_cell.length_c   1.000
_cell.angle_alpha   90.00
_cell.angle_beta   90.00
_cell.angle_gamma   90.00
#
_symmetry.space_group_name_H-M   'P 1'
#
loop_
_entity.id
_entity.type
_entity.pdbx_description
1 polymer ?
#
loop_
_entity_poly.entity_id
_entity_poly.type
_entity_poly.pdbx_seq_one_letter_code
_entity_poly.pdbx_strand_id
1 'polypeptide(L)' 'MVADTLEELHSFARVLGLRRAWFQAQASLPHYDVTVETRTVALSRGAHVVDRRTLVHVGRQLKQELAGQVEQQMRLFD' A
#
# COMPACT_ATOMS: atom_id res chain seq x y z
N MET A 1 2.83 3.49 -4.85
CA MET A 1 1.36 3.36 -4.84
C MET A 1 0.89 3.14 -3.42
N VAL A 2 -0.15 3.86 -3.01
CA VAL A 2 -0.83 3.74 -1.70
C VAL A 2 -2.33 3.54 -1.94
N ALA A 3 -3.08 3.20 -0.90
CA ALA A 3 -4.54 3.04 -0.89
C ALA A 3 -5.08 3.34 0.51
N ASP A 4 -6.40 3.36 0.70
CA ASP A 4 -7.01 3.77 1.97
C ASP A 4 -6.80 2.72 3.08
N THR A 5 -6.65 1.45 2.70
CA THR A 5 -6.33 0.33 3.61
C THR A 5 -5.24 -0.56 3.04
N LEU A 6 -4.58 -1.34 3.90
CA LEU A 6 -3.61 -2.34 3.47
C LEU A 6 -4.28 -3.41 2.60
N GLU A 7 -5.49 -3.83 2.96
CA GLU A 7 -6.26 -4.81 2.19
C GLU A 7 -6.50 -4.32 0.75
N GLU A 8 -6.96 -3.09 0.60
CA GLU A 8 -7.17 -2.47 -0.71
C GLU A 8 -5.85 -2.35 -1.47
N LEU A 9 -4.78 -1.89 -0.81
CA LEU A 9 -3.46 -1.74 -1.43
C LEU A 9 -2.95 -3.08 -1.99
N HIS A 10 -3.05 -4.16 -1.22
CA HIS A 10 -2.61 -5.48 -1.63
C HIS A 10 -3.51 -6.10 -2.70
N SER A 11 -4.82 -5.89 -2.59
CA SER A 11 -5.79 -6.36 -3.58
C SER A 11 -5.55 -5.67 -4.93
N PHE A 12 -5.35 -4.36 -4.93
CA PHE A 12 -5.08 -3.61 -6.15
C PHE A 12 -3.69 -3.95 -6.73
N ALA A 13 -2.67 -4.11 -5.89
CA ALA A 13 -1.35 -4.58 -6.32
C ALA A 13 -1.42 -5.94 -7.04
N ARG A 14 -2.24 -6.88 -6.54
CA ARG A 14 -2.49 -8.18 -7.20
C ARG A 14 -3.18 -8.01 -8.56
N VAL A 15 -4.14 -7.09 -8.68
CA VAL A 15 -4.80 -6.77 -9.96
C VAL A 15 -3.81 -6.23 -11.00
N LEU A 16 -2.77 -5.52 -10.55
CA LEU A 16 -1.68 -5.02 -11.39
C LEU A 16 -0.57 -6.05 -11.64
N GLY A 17 -0.68 -7.26 -11.08
CA GLY A 17 0.33 -8.32 -11.22
C GLY A 17 1.58 -8.13 -10.35
N LEU A 18 1.53 -7.26 -9.34
CA LEU A 18 2.63 -7.06 -8.40
C LEU A 18 2.70 -8.18 -7.36
N ARG A 19 3.91 -8.61 -7.03
CA ARG A 19 4.14 -9.68 -6.04
C ARG A 19 4.02 -9.11 -4.63
N ARG A 20 3.44 -9.88 -3.69
CA ARG A 20 3.36 -9.46 -2.26
C ARG A 20 4.74 -9.14 -1.66
N ALA A 21 5.78 -9.84 -2.09
CA ALA A 21 7.17 -9.61 -1.66
C ALA A 21 7.75 -8.24 -2.09
N TRP A 22 7.10 -7.52 -3.01
CA TRP A 22 7.52 -6.16 -3.42
C TRP A 22 6.89 -5.06 -2.54
N PHE A 23 6.10 -5.45 -1.55
CA PHE A 23 5.54 -4.50 -0.59
C PHE A 23 6.64 -3.95 0.32
N GLN A 24 6.80 -2.62 0.33
CA GLN A 24 7.79 -1.91 1.12
C GLN A 24 7.28 -1.63 2.53
N ALA A 25 7.14 -2.68 3.36
CA ALA A 25 6.57 -2.58 4.70
C ALA A 25 7.42 -1.75 5.68
N GLN A 26 8.75 -1.76 5.50
CA GLN A 26 9.72 -1.11 6.41
C GLN A 26 10.14 0.29 5.94
N ALA A 27 9.60 0.78 4.83
CA ALA A 27 9.84 2.13 4.36
C ALA A 27 9.18 3.18 5.28
N SER A 28 9.49 4.47 5.06
CA SER A 28 8.90 5.55 5.86
C SER A 28 7.36 5.53 5.84
N LEU A 29 6.77 5.18 4.69
CA LEU A 29 5.35 4.91 4.48
C LEU A 29 5.21 3.57 3.75
N PRO A 30 4.30 2.67 4.15
CA PRO A 30 4.08 1.41 3.44
C PRO A 30 3.51 1.65 2.04
N HIS A 31 4.13 1.06 1.02
CA HIS A 31 3.70 1.25 -0.38
C HIS A 31 4.22 0.12 -1.29
N TYR A 32 3.74 0.14 -2.54
CA TYR A 32 4.39 -0.57 -3.65
C TYR A 32 5.09 0.40 -4.59
N ASP A 33 6.30 0.07 -5.01
CA ASP A 33 6.92 0.71 -6.16
C ASP A 33 6.27 0.22 -7.46
N VAL A 34 6.12 1.13 -8.42
CA VAL A 34 5.52 0.83 -9.72
C VAL A 34 6.38 1.47 -10.81
N THR A 35 6.58 0.76 -11.92
CA THR A 35 7.22 1.31 -13.11
C THR A 35 6.25 2.28 -13.82
N VAL A 36 6.75 2.98 -14.83
CA VAL A 36 5.93 3.89 -15.65
C VAL A 36 4.82 3.14 -16.39
N GLU A 37 5.12 1.94 -16.87
CA GLU A 37 4.18 1.04 -17.54
C GLU A 37 3.09 0.59 -16.56
N THR A 38 3.49 0.10 -15.38
CA THR A 38 2.54 -0.31 -14.33
C THR A 38 1.68 0.86 -13.86
N ARG A 39 2.25 2.07 -13.74
CA ARG A 39 1.48 3.28 -13.42
C ARG A 39 0.41 3.55 -14.47
N THR A 40 0.73 3.39 -15.76
CA THR A 40 -0.24 3.59 -16.85
C THR A 40 -1.39 2.58 -16.76
N VAL A 41 -1.08 1.32 -16.46
CA VAL A 41 -2.10 0.28 -16.21
C VAL A 41 -2.92 0.60 -14.95
N ALA A 42 -2.30 1.08 -13.88
CA ALA A 42 -3.01 1.46 -12.66
C ALA A 42 -4.04 2.55 -12.94
N LEU A 43 -3.67 3.58 -13.71
CA LEU A 43 -4.58 4.65 -14.11
C LEU A 43 -5.75 4.13 -14.94
N SER A 44 -5.51 3.23 -15.90
CA SER A 44 -6.59 2.62 -16.70
C SER A 44 -7.51 1.70 -15.89
N ARG A 45 -7.04 1.23 -14.74
CA ARG A 45 -7.80 0.42 -13.77
C ARG A 45 -8.45 1.25 -12.65
N GLY A 46 -8.47 2.58 -12.77
CA GLY A 46 -9.16 3.48 -11.85
C GLY A 46 -8.30 4.07 -10.74
N ALA A 47 -6.98 3.88 -10.76
CA ALA A 47 -6.10 4.64 -9.86
C ALA A 47 -6.11 6.12 -10.24
N HIS A 48 -5.91 6.99 -9.25
CA HIS A 48 -5.82 8.43 -9.44
C HIS A 48 -4.43 8.96 -9.09
N VAL A 49 -3.99 9.99 -9.81
CA VAL A 49 -2.79 10.75 -9.43
C VAL A 49 -3.16 11.65 -8.26
N VAL A 50 -2.40 11.57 -7.18
CA VAL A 50 -2.58 12.39 -5.99
C VAL A 50 -1.37 13.29 -5.79
N ASP A 51 -1.59 14.40 -5.08
CA ASP A 51 -0.50 15.27 -4.66
C ASP A 51 0.33 14.65 -3.52
N ARG A 52 1.47 15.26 -3.22
CA ARG A 52 2.37 14.81 -2.16
C ARG A 52 1.68 14.83 -0.78
N ARG A 53 0.79 15.79 -0.53
CA ARG A 53 0.11 15.95 0.76
C ARG A 53 -0.81 14.76 1.04
N THR A 54 -1.60 14.38 0.04
CA THR A 54 -2.51 13.23 0.07
C THR A 54 -1.72 11.93 0.18
N LEU A 55 -0.64 11.78 -0.59
CA LEU A 55 0.25 10.61 -0.50
C LEU A 55 0.79 10.40 0.92
N VAL A 56 1.27 11.47 1.57
CA VAL A 56 1.79 11.41 2.93
C VAL A 56 0.69 11.14 3.95
N HIS A 57 -0.50 11.74 3.77
CA HIS A 57 -1.65 11.49 4.65
C HIS A 57 -2.06 10.02 4.64
N VAL A 58 -2.35 9.49 3.46
CA VAL A 58 -2.78 8.09 3.27
C VAL A 58 -1.69 7.12 3.73
N GLY A 59 -0.43 7.37 3.38
CA GLY A 59 0.68 6.52 3.81
C GLY A 59 0.85 6.47 5.34
N ARG A 60 0.50 7.53 6.07
CA ARG A 60 0.53 7.51 7.55
C ARG A 60 -0.59 6.66 8.12
N GLN A 61 -1.78 6.67 7.52
CA GLN A 61 -2.89 5.81 7.90
C GLN A 61 -2.52 4.33 7.71
N LEU A 62 -1.96 3.98 6.55
CA LEU A 62 -1.46 2.63 6.28
C LEU A 62 -0.39 2.17 7.28
N LYS A 63 0.49 3.09 7.70
CA LYS A 63 1.51 2.78 8.71
C LYS A 63 0.90 2.43 10.06
N GLN A 64 -0.15 3.15 10.47
CA GLN A 64 -0.86 2.87 11.71
C GLN A 64 -1.60 1.53 11.64
N GLU A 65 -2.27 1.26 10.51
CA GLU A 65 -2.93 -0.02 10.28
C GLU A 65 -1.94 -1.20 10.33
N LEU A 66 -0.78 -1.05 9.68
CA LEU A 66 0.27 -2.08 9.69
C LEU A 66 0.78 -2.38 11.10
N ALA A 67 1.05 -1.34 11.88
CA ALA A 67 1.46 -1.50 13.27
C ALA A 67 0.38 -2.22 14.10
N GLY A 68 -0.89 -1.86 13.91
CA GLY A 68 -2.02 -2.53 14.54
C GLY A 68 -2.10 -4.01 14.19
N GLN A 69 -1.93 -4.38 12.91
CA GLN A 69 -1.92 -5.79 12.49
C GLN A 69 -0.79 -6.60 13.15
N VAL A 70 0.41 -6.02 13.25
CA VAL A 70 1.56 -6.65 13.92
C VAL A 70 1.29 -6.85 15.40
N GLU A 71 0.76 -5.84 16.10
CA GLU A 71 0.42 -5.94 17.52
C GLU A 71 -0.66 -7.01 17.78
N GLN A 72 -1.71 -7.04 16.96
CA GLN A 72 -2.75 -8.08 17.07
C GLN A 72 -2.18 -9.47 16.84
N GLN A 73 -1.29 -9.61 15.85
CA GLN A 73 -0.62 -10.87 15.57
C GLN A 73 0.22 -11.32 16.77
N MET A 74 0.98 -10.41 17.42
CA MET A 74 1.78 -10.75 18.60
C MET A 74 0.91 -11.22 19.78
N ARG A 75 -0.20 -10.51 20.07
CA ARG A 75 -1.12 -10.87 21.17
C ARG A 75 -1.81 -12.22 21.00
N LEU A 76 -1.95 -12.71 19.76
CA LEU A 76 -2.52 -14.03 19.49
C LEU A 76 -1.58 -15.18 19.87
N PHE A 77 -0.29 -14.89 20.12
CA PHE A 77 0.72 -15.86 20.51
C PHE A 77 1.14 -15.75 21.99
N ASP A 78 0.54 -14.83 22.75
CA ASP A 78 0.69 -14.68 24.20
C ASP A 78 -0.38 -15.51 24.95
#